data_AF-A0A448YI61-F1
#
_entry.id   AF-A0A448YI61-F1
#
_cell.length_a   1.000
_cell.length_b   1.000
_cell.length_c   1.000
_cell.angle_alpha   90.00
_cell.angle_beta   90.00
_cell.angle_gamma   90.00
#
_symmetry.space_group_name_H-M   'P 1'
#
loop_
_entity.id
_entity.type
_entity.pdbx_description
1 polymer ?
#
loop_
_entity_poly.entity_id
_entity_poly.type
_entity_poly.pdbx_seq_one_letter_code
_entity_poly.pdbx_strand_id
1 'polypeptide(L)'
;MNTIIPKYALSLQSAITQLAQSHPLPQLTEKPIFDAPSTLDTLLKSGFDSLNLDDLSLDKNLFFNAIITDVLNSYMETYLDEKDSSEAPSAPTTTNAESTYLHHLLLVLDVSLALGNHFSVMSCPMQTLNTILLTCCPTDFAVNQFGRVFFSEAGRQRRLAITLNKPLVGKARPGSTLLQIGNNMIPKLFNEFEENDYFSARLRFFVQNSIDVADKLSLDYDWRLNSLDGLYTGYSKTRGWPSRRSLSASSTTSKHIFVSYMAISLWITSFKSPEDMGKELATLFNRQRNGTNILDELSRLVKSLAILGRRNHKKTPKSNDKPAEYECDWILDADEFALQLKRRDSLNSLLFQILIILDYMLQFNLKNIESTMKKVQLKNSKCKRPSMFNGYFTSDAFRQNLEKLKADVLQLLDVHDQRLMNHILEDTEAVWRSMKLQQFSHPDIKQIQSLSESKKRKYEEYLKDCNENPFEKKKAYFHEMGVPRLSRAWKSKTGLAHIKEGMSDEKELLESYKDELYMAEGKVEEKRQEVQKSEGLENSAEVKEELEGEIRDKNLINWKMLRLSRSRGGWTAELQTN
;
A
#
# COMPACT_ATOMS: atom_id res chain seq x y z
N MET A 1 -4.87 -34.79 -35.01
CA MET A 1 -4.14 -33.89 -34.08
C MET A 1 -2.63 -34.04 -34.19
N ASN A 2 -2.07 -35.26 -34.10
CA ASN A 2 -0.61 -35.51 -33.99
C ASN A 2 0.27 -34.92 -35.10
N THR A 3 -0.27 -34.61 -36.29
CA THR A 3 0.48 -33.97 -37.38
C THR A 3 0.17 -32.48 -37.56
N ILE A 4 -0.95 -31.99 -37.01
CA ILE A 4 -1.43 -30.62 -37.22
C ILE A 4 -0.79 -29.67 -36.19
N ILE A 5 -0.73 -30.08 -34.92
CA ILE A 5 -0.15 -29.26 -33.85
C ILE A 5 1.33 -28.94 -34.13
N PRO A 6 2.21 -29.93 -34.45
CA PRO A 6 3.61 -29.63 -34.74
C PRO A 6 3.79 -28.72 -35.97
N LYS A 7 2.94 -28.86 -36.99
CA LYS A 7 2.97 -28.00 -38.18
C LYS A 7 2.74 -26.53 -37.79
N TYR A 8 1.68 -26.26 -37.03
CA TYR A 8 1.36 -24.89 -36.62
C TYR A 8 2.29 -24.37 -35.53
N ALA A 9 2.90 -25.23 -34.71
CA ALA A 9 3.95 -24.86 -33.77
C ALA A 9 5.21 -24.36 -34.52
N LEU A 10 5.65 -25.05 -35.57
CA LEU A 10 6.76 -24.60 -36.43
C LEU A 10 6.44 -23.27 -37.12
N SER A 11 5.23 -23.10 -37.64
CA SER A 11 4.76 -21.81 -38.19
C SER A 11 4.81 -20.69 -37.15
N LEU A 12 4.37 -20.95 -35.92
CA LEU A 12 4.40 -19.99 -34.83
C LEU A 12 5.84 -19.64 -34.42
N GLN A 13 6.73 -20.64 -34.33
CA GLN A 13 8.15 -20.45 -34.02
C GLN A 13 8.88 -19.62 -35.08
N SER A 14 8.54 -19.82 -36.36
CA SER A 14 9.04 -18.99 -37.47
C SER A 14 8.58 -17.53 -37.33
N ALA A 15 7.29 -17.31 -37.04
CA ALA A 15 6.76 -15.97 -36.81
C ALA A 15 7.42 -15.28 -35.61
N ILE A 16 7.64 -16.00 -34.50
CA ILE A 16 8.32 -15.45 -33.32
C ILE A 16 9.76 -15.08 -33.65
N THR A 17 10.48 -15.90 -34.42
CA THR A 17 11.85 -15.59 -34.87
C THR A 17 11.88 -14.31 -35.71
N GLN A 18 10.91 -14.12 -36.62
CA GLN A 18 10.79 -12.90 -37.42
C GLN A 18 10.45 -11.67 -36.56
N LEU A 19 9.57 -11.82 -35.57
CA LEU A 19 9.24 -10.76 -34.62
C LEU A 19 10.43 -10.40 -33.73
N ALA A 20 11.22 -11.37 -33.30
CA ALA A 20 12.44 -11.15 -32.52
C ALA A 20 13.48 -10.30 -33.26
N GLN A 21 13.57 -10.43 -34.59
CA GLN A 21 14.46 -9.62 -35.42
C GLN A 21 13.98 -8.16 -35.55
N SER A 22 12.67 -7.93 -35.56
CA SER A 22 12.07 -6.60 -35.74
C SER A 22 11.84 -5.84 -34.42
N HIS A 23 11.74 -6.57 -33.31
CA HIS A 23 11.45 -6.01 -31.99
C HIS A 23 12.48 -6.51 -30.98
N PRO A 24 13.62 -5.82 -30.79
CA PRO A 24 14.65 -6.24 -29.85
C PRO A 24 14.15 -6.17 -28.39
N LEU A 25 14.72 -7.01 -27.53
CA LEU A 25 14.32 -7.18 -26.13
C LEU A 25 14.13 -5.85 -25.35
N PRO A 26 15.03 -4.85 -25.40
CA PRO A 26 14.84 -3.60 -24.66
C PRO A 26 13.52 -2.88 -25.03
N GLN A 27 13.17 -2.86 -26.31
CA GLN A 27 11.90 -2.27 -26.76
C GLN A 27 10.70 -3.06 -26.24
N LEU A 28 10.79 -4.40 -26.28
CA LEU A 28 9.72 -5.29 -25.84
C LEU A 28 9.49 -5.23 -24.32
N THR A 29 10.55 -4.97 -23.55
CA THR A 29 10.45 -4.78 -22.09
C THR A 29 9.73 -3.48 -21.72
N GLU A 30 9.83 -2.44 -22.55
CA GLU A 30 9.18 -1.14 -22.33
C GLU A 30 7.76 -1.08 -22.90
N LYS A 31 7.52 -1.69 -24.06
CA LYS A 31 6.24 -1.64 -24.75
C LYS A 31 5.88 -3.01 -25.35
N PRO A 32 4.74 -3.60 -24.97
CA PRO A 32 4.27 -4.82 -25.60
C PRO A 32 3.81 -4.57 -27.04
N ILE A 33 3.88 -5.63 -27.84
CA ILE A 33 3.58 -5.56 -29.28
C ILE A 33 2.28 -6.26 -29.66
N PHE A 34 1.52 -6.81 -28.71
CA PHE A 34 0.31 -7.60 -29.01
C PHE A 34 -0.80 -6.83 -29.76
N ASP A 35 -0.83 -5.50 -29.65
CA ASP A 35 -1.76 -4.61 -30.39
C ASP A 35 -1.14 -4.05 -31.68
N ALA A 36 0.11 -4.38 -32.01
CA ALA A 36 0.77 -3.87 -33.20
C ALA A 36 0.23 -4.59 -34.46
N PRO A 37 -0.16 -3.85 -35.52
CA PRO A 37 -0.61 -4.46 -36.78
C PRO A 37 0.44 -5.42 -37.37
N SER A 38 1.72 -5.08 -37.24
CA SER A 38 2.85 -5.91 -37.68
C SER A 38 2.87 -7.29 -37.03
N THR A 39 2.44 -7.41 -35.78
CA THR A 39 2.39 -8.68 -35.05
C THR A 39 1.33 -9.60 -35.63
N LEU A 40 0.11 -9.09 -35.85
CA LEU A 40 -0.95 -9.87 -36.47
C LEU A 40 -0.60 -10.25 -37.92
N ASP A 41 -0.13 -9.30 -38.72
CA ASP A 41 0.26 -9.55 -40.12
C ASP A 41 1.33 -10.65 -40.24
N THR A 42 2.28 -10.68 -39.32
CA THR A 42 3.34 -11.70 -39.31
C THR A 42 2.79 -13.08 -38.96
N LEU A 43 1.83 -13.17 -38.02
CA LEU A 43 1.18 -14.42 -37.65
C LEU A 43 0.29 -14.95 -38.78
N LEU A 44 -0.48 -14.07 -39.41
CA LEU A 44 -1.36 -14.40 -40.52
C LEU A 44 -0.56 -14.96 -41.71
N LYS A 45 0.53 -14.28 -42.09
CA LYS A 45 1.47 -14.71 -43.14
C LYS A 45 2.22 -16.00 -42.83
N SER A 46 2.39 -16.38 -41.56
CA SER A 46 3.08 -17.63 -41.19
C SER A 46 2.20 -18.88 -41.32
N GLY A 47 0.95 -18.71 -41.76
CA GLY A 47 0.04 -19.80 -42.12
C GLY A 47 -1.27 -19.82 -41.34
N PHE A 48 -1.45 -18.91 -40.38
CA PHE A 48 -2.69 -18.82 -39.60
C PHE A 48 -3.88 -18.24 -40.40
N ASP A 49 -3.64 -17.52 -41.51
CA ASP A 49 -4.71 -17.09 -42.44
C ASP A 49 -5.48 -18.26 -43.07
N SER A 50 -4.79 -19.39 -43.27
CA SER A 50 -5.37 -20.59 -43.90
C SER A 50 -6.12 -21.49 -42.91
N LEU A 51 -6.12 -21.13 -41.63
CA LEU A 51 -6.70 -21.93 -40.56
C LEU A 51 -8.21 -21.66 -40.46
N ASN A 52 -9.02 -22.46 -41.15
CA ASN A 52 -10.45 -22.46 -40.90
C ASN A 52 -10.76 -23.27 -39.63
N LEU A 53 -10.87 -22.56 -38.51
CA LEU A 53 -11.15 -23.15 -37.20
C LEU A 53 -12.55 -23.77 -37.08
N ASP A 54 -13.49 -23.41 -37.97
CA ASP A 54 -14.84 -23.95 -37.95
C ASP A 54 -14.95 -25.32 -38.64
N ASP A 55 -13.99 -25.63 -39.54
CA ASP A 55 -13.86 -26.95 -40.17
C ASP A 55 -13.18 -27.98 -39.24
N LEU A 56 -12.43 -27.49 -38.25
CA LEU A 56 -11.83 -28.30 -37.20
C LEU A 56 -12.86 -28.46 -36.08
N SER A 57 -13.45 -29.65 -35.92
CA SER A 57 -14.35 -29.99 -34.81
C SER A 57 -13.59 -30.08 -33.46
N LEU A 58 -12.86 -29.02 -33.10
CA LEU A 58 -11.89 -28.94 -32.01
C LEU A 58 -12.18 -27.71 -31.15
N ASP A 59 -11.97 -27.83 -29.85
CA ASP A 59 -11.97 -26.67 -28.97
C ASP A 59 -10.79 -25.76 -29.33
N LYS A 60 -11.11 -24.56 -29.83
CA LYS A 60 -10.14 -23.55 -30.27
C LYS A 60 -9.13 -23.22 -29.15
N ASN A 61 -9.57 -23.14 -27.89
CA ASN A 61 -8.66 -22.85 -26.77
C ASN A 61 -7.66 -24.00 -26.56
N LEU A 62 -8.12 -25.26 -26.59
CA LEU A 62 -7.23 -26.40 -26.43
C LEU A 62 -6.23 -26.51 -27.59
N PHE A 63 -6.67 -26.21 -28.81
CA PHE A 63 -5.82 -26.23 -29.99
C PHE A 63 -4.67 -25.20 -29.91
N PHE A 64 -4.98 -23.93 -29.66
CA PHE A 64 -3.95 -22.90 -29.53
C PHE A 64 -3.06 -23.11 -28.30
N ASN A 65 -3.62 -23.58 -27.18
CA ASN A 65 -2.83 -23.95 -26.00
C ASN A 65 -1.81 -25.04 -26.31
N ALA A 66 -2.18 -26.06 -27.09
CA ALA A 66 -1.26 -27.14 -27.47
C ALA A 66 -0.12 -26.62 -28.35
N ILE A 67 -0.43 -25.79 -29.36
CA ILE A 67 0.57 -25.16 -30.22
C ILE A 67 1.56 -24.32 -29.41
N ILE A 68 1.05 -23.44 -28.54
CA ILE A 68 1.91 -22.54 -27.74
C ILE A 68 2.75 -23.34 -26.73
N THR A 69 2.19 -24.39 -26.14
CA THR A 69 2.94 -25.25 -25.20
C THR A 69 4.09 -25.96 -25.91
N ASP A 70 3.88 -26.45 -27.13
CA ASP A 70 4.92 -27.09 -27.94
C ASP A 70 6.07 -26.13 -28.25
N VAL A 71 5.75 -24.89 -28.66
CA VAL A 71 6.74 -23.84 -28.90
C VAL A 71 7.51 -23.46 -27.63
N LEU A 72 6.81 -23.31 -26.49
CA LEU A 72 7.46 -23.00 -25.21
C LEU A 72 8.40 -24.12 -24.76
N ASN A 73 8.02 -25.39 -24.95
CA ASN A 73 8.87 -26.54 -24.63
C ASN A 73 10.13 -26.55 -25.50
N SER A 74 10.00 -26.29 -26.80
CA SER A 74 11.16 -26.20 -27.71
C SER A 74 12.15 -25.11 -27.28
N TYR A 75 11.66 -23.93 -26.89
CA TYR A 75 12.54 -22.86 -26.38
C TYR A 75 13.15 -23.20 -25.03
N MET A 76 12.42 -23.89 -24.15
CA MET A 76 12.96 -24.35 -22.87
C MET A 76 14.08 -25.37 -23.08
N GLU A 77 13.89 -26.37 -23.94
CA GLU A 77 14.91 -27.38 -24.27
C GLU A 77 16.18 -26.70 -24.80
N THR A 78 16.03 -25.76 -25.74
CA THR A 78 17.16 -24.98 -26.28
C THR A 78 17.90 -24.21 -25.18
N TYR A 79 17.16 -23.57 -24.27
CA TYR A 79 17.75 -22.82 -23.16
C TYR A 79 18.51 -23.72 -22.17
N LEU A 80 17.97 -24.91 -21.86
CA LEU A 80 18.64 -25.87 -20.99
C LEU A 80 19.93 -26.41 -21.62
N ASP A 81 19.89 -26.76 -22.91
CA ASP A 81 21.07 -27.23 -23.66
C ASP A 81 22.18 -26.17 -23.70
N GLU A 82 21.83 -24.90 -23.93
CA GLU A 82 22.77 -23.77 -23.93
C GLU A 82 23.35 -23.50 -22.53
N LYS A 83 22.53 -23.63 -21.49
CA LYS A 83 22.94 -23.42 -20.10
C LYS A 83 23.94 -24.50 -19.66
N ASP A 84 23.66 -25.78 -19.93
CA ASP A 84 24.53 -26.90 -19.57
C ASP A 84 25.86 -26.85 -20.35
N SER A 85 25.83 -26.35 -21.59
CA SER A 85 27.03 -26.13 -22.40
C SER A 85 27.91 -24.97 -21.90
N SER A 86 27.36 -24.07 -21.08
CA SER A 86 28.03 -22.84 -20.60
C SER A 86 28.73 -22.98 -19.23
N GLU A 87 28.58 -24.11 -18.53
CA GLU A 87 29.28 -24.41 -17.27
C GLU A 87 30.77 -24.81 -17.45
N ALA A 88 31.31 -24.80 -18.68
CA ALA A 88 32.74 -24.93 -18.93
C ALA A 88 33.50 -23.63 -18.58
N PRO A 89 34.73 -23.67 -18.02
CA PRO A 89 35.30 -22.60 -17.18
C PRO A 89 35.72 -21.29 -17.87
N SER A 90 35.26 -20.99 -19.09
CA SER A 90 35.78 -19.87 -19.87
C SER A 90 34.77 -19.28 -20.86
N ALA A 91 33.65 -18.70 -20.39
CA ALA A 91 32.90 -17.72 -21.21
C ALA A 91 31.89 -16.87 -20.39
N PRO A 92 31.66 -15.60 -20.77
CA PRO A 92 30.62 -14.74 -20.21
C PRO A 92 29.23 -14.99 -20.86
N THR A 93 28.87 -16.24 -21.16
CA THR A 93 27.75 -16.61 -22.05
C THR A 93 26.38 -16.72 -21.38
N THR A 94 26.32 -16.88 -20.05
CA THR A 94 25.06 -17.11 -19.31
C THR A 94 24.05 -15.96 -19.43
N THR A 95 24.50 -14.70 -19.52
CA THR A 95 23.62 -13.53 -19.67
C THR A 95 22.97 -13.42 -21.06
N ASN A 96 23.59 -13.99 -22.10
CA ASN A 96 23.06 -13.96 -23.47
C ASN A 96 21.98 -15.03 -23.69
N ALA A 97 22.15 -16.23 -23.12
CA ALA A 97 21.14 -17.29 -23.18
C ALA A 97 19.89 -16.88 -22.38
N GLU A 98 20.06 -16.33 -21.17
CA GLU A 98 18.94 -15.85 -20.35
C GLU A 98 18.14 -14.71 -21.01
N SER A 99 18.83 -13.74 -21.62
CA SER A 99 18.17 -12.63 -22.32
C SER A 99 17.45 -13.09 -23.58
N THR A 100 18.03 -14.02 -24.35
CA THR A 100 17.39 -14.61 -25.52
C THR A 100 16.15 -15.42 -25.13
N TYR A 101 16.24 -16.20 -24.05
CA TYR A 101 15.09 -16.94 -23.55
C TYR A 101 13.97 -16.02 -23.06
N LEU A 102 14.31 -14.97 -22.28
CA LEU A 102 13.34 -13.95 -21.85
C LEU A 102 12.66 -13.29 -23.04
N HIS A 103 13.42 -12.98 -24.09
CA HIS A 103 12.91 -12.39 -25.31
C HIS A 103 11.85 -13.26 -25.97
N HIS A 104 12.14 -14.55 -26.17
CA HIS A 104 11.19 -15.50 -26.74
C HIS A 104 9.94 -15.65 -25.88
N LEU A 105 10.06 -15.73 -24.55
CA LEU A 105 8.91 -15.86 -23.65
C LEU A 105 7.96 -14.65 -23.71
N LEU A 106 8.52 -13.42 -23.75
CA LEU A 106 7.72 -12.21 -23.87
C LEU A 106 7.01 -12.13 -25.23
N LEU A 107 7.67 -12.54 -26.31
CA LEU A 107 7.06 -12.60 -27.64
C LEU A 107 5.94 -13.64 -27.71
N VAL A 108 6.16 -14.83 -27.15
CA VAL A 108 5.11 -15.88 -27.09
C VAL A 108 3.88 -15.37 -26.33
N LEU A 109 4.07 -14.64 -25.23
CA LEU A 109 2.98 -14.06 -24.46
C LEU A 109 2.24 -12.95 -25.23
N ASP A 110 2.95 -12.06 -25.92
CA ASP A 110 2.34 -11.01 -26.72
C ASP A 110 1.60 -11.60 -27.94
N VAL A 111 2.17 -12.63 -28.56
CA VAL A 111 1.52 -13.36 -29.65
C VAL A 111 0.27 -14.11 -29.17
N SER A 112 0.30 -14.74 -27.99
CA SER A 112 -0.89 -15.40 -27.46
C SER A 112 -2.02 -14.42 -27.17
N LEU A 113 -1.70 -13.20 -26.73
CA LEU A 113 -2.65 -12.09 -26.61
C LEU A 113 -3.24 -11.67 -27.96
N ALA A 114 -2.41 -11.49 -28.99
CA ALA A 114 -2.86 -11.15 -30.33
C ALA A 114 -3.80 -12.24 -30.91
N LEU A 115 -3.43 -13.51 -30.77
CA LEU A 115 -4.25 -14.65 -31.18
C LEU A 115 -5.56 -14.75 -30.38
N GLY A 116 -5.49 -14.49 -29.06
CA GLY A 116 -6.65 -14.45 -28.17
C GLY A 116 -7.71 -13.46 -28.65
N ASN A 117 -7.26 -12.26 -29.02
CA ASN A 117 -8.11 -11.20 -29.54
C ASN A 117 -8.68 -11.56 -30.93
N HIS A 118 -7.84 -12.05 -31.84
CA HIS A 118 -8.25 -12.33 -33.22
C HIS A 118 -9.18 -13.54 -33.36
N PHE A 119 -8.85 -14.65 -32.69
CA PHE A 119 -9.60 -15.92 -32.78
C PHE A 119 -10.60 -16.14 -31.65
N SER A 120 -10.80 -15.15 -30.79
CA SER A 120 -11.72 -15.20 -29.63
C SER A 120 -11.39 -16.31 -28.62
N VAL A 121 -10.11 -16.67 -28.46
CA VAL A 121 -9.63 -17.68 -27.51
C VAL A 121 -9.12 -17.03 -26.22
N MET A 122 -10.03 -16.34 -25.53
CA MET A 122 -9.73 -15.45 -24.40
C MET A 122 -9.09 -16.12 -23.18
N SER A 123 -9.12 -17.45 -23.08
CA SER A 123 -8.46 -18.19 -21.99
C SER A 123 -7.00 -18.55 -22.29
N CYS A 124 -6.62 -18.51 -23.56
CA CYS A 124 -5.31 -18.93 -24.04
C CYS A 124 -4.14 -18.10 -23.45
N PRO A 125 -4.21 -16.74 -23.39
CA PRO A 125 -3.10 -15.95 -22.84
C PRO A 125 -2.79 -16.25 -21.36
N MET A 126 -3.82 -16.47 -20.54
CA MET A 126 -3.61 -16.85 -19.14
C MET A 126 -3.02 -18.25 -19.02
N GLN A 127 -3.39 -19.17 -19.91
CA GLN A 127 -2.80 -20.49 -19.97
C GLN A 127 -1.33 -20.43 -20.42
N THR A 128 -0.99 -19.54 -21.36
CA THR A 128 0.41 -19.26 -21.74
C THR A 128 1.20 -18.78 -20.53
N LEU A 129 0.69 -17.80 -19.78
CA LEU A 129 1.33 -17.31 -18.54
C LEU A 129 1.52 -18.45 -17.52
N ASN A 130 0.52 -19.32 -17.37
CA ASN A 130 0.61 -20.48 -16.49
C ASN A 130 1.71 -21.45 -16.92
N THR A 131 1.80 -21.79 -18.21
CA THR A 131 2.85 -22.66 -18.74
C THR A 131 4.24 -22.04 -18.57
N ILE A 132 4.39 -20.73 -18.84
CA ILE A 132 5.64 -20.00 -18.61
C ILE A 132 6.06 -20.12 -17.15
N LEU A 133 5.18 -19.78 -16.21
CA LEU A 133 5.52 -19.70 -14.78
C LEU A 133 5.66 -21.05 -14.10
N LEU A 134 4.85 -22.06 -14.47
CA LEU A 134 4.79 -23.34 -13.74
C LEU A 134 5.54 -24.49 -14.42
N THR A 135 5.76 -24.43 -15.72
CA THR A 135 6.22 -25.59 -16.52
C THR A 135 7.54 -25.31 -17.22
N CYS A 136 7.66 -24.18 -17.92
CA CYS A 136 8.78 -23.94 -18.83
C CYS A 136 9.91 -23.09 -18.23
N CYS A 137 9.68 -22.39 -17.11
CA CYS A 137 10.73 -21.58 -16.46
C CYS A 137 11.22 -22.23 -15.16
N PRO A 138 12.54 -22.35 -14.94
CA PRO A 138 13.09 -22.53 -13.61
C PRO A 138 12.61 -21.40 -12.69
N THR A 139 12.34 -21.73 -11.42
CA THR A 139 11.78 -20.76 -10.44
C THR A 139 12.63 -19.49 -10.35
N ASP A 140 13.95 -19.62 -10.27
CA ASP A 140 14.86 -18.48 -10.15
C ASP A 140 14.79 -17.55 -11.35
N PHE A 141 14.67 -18.11 -12.56
CA PHE A 141 14.51 -17.33 -13.79
C PHE A 141 13.14 -16.64 -13.82
N ALA A 142 12.08 -17.35 -13.43
CA ALA A 142 10.72 -16.79 -13.35
C ALA A 142 10.65 -15.60 -12.39
N VAL A 143 11.36 -15.67 -11.25
CA VAL A 143 11.43 -14.59 -10.25
C VAL A 143 12.31 -13.44 -10.72
N ASN A 144 13.56 -13.74 -11.08
CA ASN A 144 14.60 -12.72 -11.26
C ASN A 144 14.64 -12.08 -12.65
N GLN A 145 14.16 -12.78 -13.69
CA GLN A 145 14.18 -12.25 -15.06
C GLN A 145 12.75 -11.93 -15.53
N PHE A 146 11.91 -12.95 -15.68
CA PHE A 146 10.57 -12.78 -16.23
C PHE A 146 9.68 -11.91 -15.33
N GLY A 147 9.64 -12.21 -14.02
CA GLY A 147 8.84 -11.51 -13.03
C GLY A 147 9.16 -10.03 -12.91
N ARG A 148 10.44 -9.66 -13.01
CA ARG A 148 10.88 -8.27 -12.98
C ARG A 148 10.25 -7.45 -14.10
N VAL A 149 10.23 -7.98 -15.32
CA VAL A 149 9.59 -7.34 -16.48
C VAL A 149 8.07 -7.43 -16.38
N PHE A 150 7.52 -8.61 -16.13
CA PHE A 150 6.08 -8.85 -16.13
C PHE A 150 5.35 -8.00 -15.08
N PHE A 151 5.93 -7.79 -13.91
CA PHE A 151 5.36 -6.96 -12.83
C PHE A 151 5.84 -5.50 -12.82
N SER A 152 6.64 -5.08 -13.80
CA SER A 152 7.00 -3.66 -13.97
C SER A 152 5.80 -2.78 -14.38
N GLU A 153 5.99 -1.46 -14.41
CA GLU A 153 4.98 -0.53 -14.95
C GLU A 153 4.74 -0.78 -16.45
N ALA A 154 5.80 -1.04 -17.22
CA ALA A 154 5.69 -1.41 -18.63
C ALA A 154 4.89 -2.72 -18.83
N GLY A 155 5.09 -3.71 -17.94
CA GLY A 155 4.35 -4.97 -17.94
C GLY A 155 2.85 -4.82 -17.61
N ARG A 156 2.40 -3.65 -17.14
CA ARG A 156 1.00 -3.41 -16.75
C ARG A 156 0.03 -3.64 -17.91
N GLN A 157 0.40 -3.26 -19.13
CA GLN A 157 -0.43 -3.45 -20.31
C GLN A 157 -0.70 -4.94 -20.59
N ARG A 158 0.32 -5.79 -20.46
CA ARG A 158 0.18 -7.27 -20.57
C ARG A 158 -0.76 -7.81 -19.50
N ARG A 159 -0.58 -7.42 -18.24
CA ARG A 159 -1.44 -7.85 -17.12
C ARG A 159 -2.91 -7.49 -17.35
N LEU A 160 -3.15 -6.26 -17.83
CA LEU A 160 -4.48 -5.77 -18.16
C LEU A 160 -5.10 -6.53 -19.35
N ALA A 161 -4.34 -6.80 -20.40
CA ALA A 161 -4.79 -7.56 -21.55
C ALA A 161 -5.11 -9.02 -21.20
N ILE A 162 -4.27 -9.69 -20.41
CA ILE A 162 -4.47 -11.09 -19.96
C ILE A 162 -5.73 -11.23 -19.09
N THR A 163 -6.13 -10.17 -18.39
CA THR A 163 -7.35 -10.12 -17.56
C THR A 163 -8.57 -9.59 -18.33
N LEU A 164 -8.45 -9.40 -19.65
CA LEU A 164 -9.52 -8.86 -20.50
C LEU A 164 -10.03 -7.49 -20.04
N ASN A 165 -9.18 -6.72 -19.34
CA ASN A 165 -9.54 -5.46 -18.69
C ASN A 165 -10.75 -5.56 -17.75
N LYS A 166 -11.09 -6.73 -17.21
CA LYS A 166 -12.28 -6.96 -16.38
C LYS A 166 -11.95 -7.82 -15.15
N PRO A 167 -12.68 -7.67 -14.04
CA PRO A 167 -12.55 -8.58 -12.92
C PRO A 167 -12.95 -10.00 -13.37
N LEU A 168 -12.09 -10.96 -13.04
CA LEU A 168 -12.22 -12.37 -13.35
C LEU A 168 -13.06 -13.08 -12.29
N VAL A 169 -13.74 -14.13 -12.72
CA VAL A 169 -14.43 -15.07 -11.83
C VAL A 169 -13.48 -16.22 -11.51
N GLY A 170 -13.17 -16.43 -10.23
CA GLY A 170 -12.18 -17.39 -9.77
C GLY A 170 -12.50 -18.84 -10.15
N LYS A 171 -13.79 -19.20 -10.30
CA LYS A 171 -14.20 -20.56 -10.70
C LYS A 171 -14.16 -20.82 -12.20
N ALA A 172 -14.10 -19.78 -13.03
CA ALA A 172 -14.15 -19.90 -14.49
C ALA A 172 -12.79 -19.54 -15.10
N ARG A 173 -12.48 -20.07 -16.28
CA ARG A 173 -11.30 -19.63 -17.05
C ARG A 173 -11.56 -18.20 -17.58
N PRO A 174 -10.58 -17.28 -17.53
CA PRO A 174 -9.18 -17.48 -17.12
C PRO A 174 -8.90 -17.35 -15.60
N GLY A 175 -9.86 -16.94 -14.77
CA GLY A 175 -9.67 -16.71 -13.32
C GLY A 175 -9.20 -17.95 -12.54
N SER A 176 -9.72 -19.13 -12.85
CA SER A 176 -9.29 -20.38 -12.23
C SER A 176 -7.83 -20.71 -12.51
N THR A 177 -7.34 -20.39 -13.71
CA THR A 177 -5.94 -20.58 -14.10
C THR A 177 -5.03 -19.62 -13.34
N LEU A 178 -5.44 -18.36 -13.16
CA LEU A 178 -4.69 -17.39 -12.36
C LEU A 178 -4.55 -17.81 -10.89
N LEU A 179 -5.62 -18.34 -10.29
CA LEU A 179 -5.57 -18.91 -8.95
C LEU A 179 -4.63 -20.12 -8.88
N GLN A 180 -4.59 -20.95 -9.93
CA GLN A 180 -3.65 -22.07 -10.04
C GLN A 180 -2.20 -21.60 -10.05
N ILE A 181 -1.88 -20.52 -10.77
CA ILE A 181 -0.54 -19.90 -10.76
C ILE A 181 -0.18 -19.49 -9.34
N GLY A 182 -1.04 -18.70 -8.67
CA GLY A 182 -0.79 -18.24 -7.31
C GLY A 182 -0.60 -19.39 -6.31
N ASN A 183 -1.50 -20.37 -6.33
CA ASN A 183 -1.49 -21.50 -5.40
C ASN A 183 -0.33 -22.48 -5.63
N ASN A 184 0.24 -22.53 -6.84
CA ASN A 184 1.37 -23.41 -7.14
C ASN A 184 2.72 -22.71 -7.06
N MET A 185 2.81 -21.42 -7.40
CA MET A 185 4.07 -20.66 -7.32
C MET A 185 4.39 -20.24 -5.89
N ILE A 186 3.44 -19.58 -5.21
CA ILE A 186 3.72 -18.95 -3.91
C ILE A 186 4.24 -19.96 -2.88
N PRO A 187 3.69 -21.19 -2.75
CA PRO A 187 4.22 -22.15 -1.78
C PRO A 187 5.59 -22.74 -2.13
N LYS A 188 6.00 -22.68 -3.41
CA LYS A 188 7.32 -23.14 -3.87
C LYS A 188 8.40 -22.10 -3.64
N LEU A 189 8.02 -20.84 -3.51
CA LEU A 189 8.93 -19.75 -3.23
C LEU A 189 9.29 -19.79 -1.75
N PHE A 190 10.50 -20.23 -1.45
CA PHE A 190 11.06 -20.11 -0.12
C PHE A 190 11.23 -18.62 0.18
N ASN A 191 10.60 -18.13 1.25
CA ASN A 191 10.71 -16.72 1.68
C ASN A 191 12.16 -16.32 2.02
N GLU A 192 13.10 -17.27 2.10
CA GLU A 192 14.51 -17.05 2.46
C GLU A 192 15.22 -16.00 1.58
N PHE A 193 14.75 -15.75 0.36
CA PHE A 193 15.29 -14.75 -0.58
C PHE A 193 14.37 -13.55 -0.75
N GLU A 194 14.91 -12.33 -0.70
CA GLU A 194 14.15 -11.08 -0.81
C GLU A 194 13.41 -10.97 -2.16
N GLU A 195 14.03 -11.45 -3.23
CA GLU A 195 13.44 -11.44 -4.57
C GLU A 195 12.18 -12.31 -4.63
N ASN A 196 12.15 -13.41 -3.87
CA ASN A 196 10.99 -14.29 -3.77
C ASN A 196 9.83 -13.62 -3.02
N ASP A 197 10.11 -12.87 -1.96
CA ASP A 197 9.11 -12.10 -1.21
C ASP A 197 8.50 -11.00 -2.09
N TYR A 198 9.37 -10.26 -2.79
CA TYR A 198 8.93 -9.19 -3.69
C TYR A 198 8.06 -9.71 -4.83
N PHE A 199 8.49 -10.80 -5.46
CA PHE A 199 7.72 -11.49 -6.49
C PHE A 199 6.40 -12.03 -5.94
N SER A 200 6.41 -12.67 -4.78
CA SER A 200 5.21 -13.20 -4.12
C SER A 200 4.21 -12.10 -3.80
N ALA A 201 4.66 -10.95 -3.28
CA ALA A 201 3.82 -9.81 -3.01
C ALA A 201 3.18 -9.25 -4.29
N ARG A 202 3.98 -9.08 -5.37
CA ARG A 202 3.48 -8.63 -6.67
C ARG A 202 2.50 -9.61 -7.31
N LEU A 203 2.75 -10.92 -7.22
CA LEU A 203 1.85 -11.95 -7.71
C LEU A 203 0.55 -11.97 -6.91
N ARG A 204 0.60 -11.91 -5.58
CA ARG A 204 -0.60 -11.78 -4.71
C ARG A 204 -1.41 -10.55 -5.08
N PHE A 205 -0.75 -9.40 -5.25
CA PHE A 205 -1.40 -8.15 -5.65
C PHE A 205 -2.05 -8.27 -7.03
N PHE A 206 -1.40 -8.93 -7.98
CA PHE A 206 -1.98 -9.19 -9.29
C PHE A 206 -3.22 -10.09 -9.20
N VAL A 207 -3.15 -11.20 -8.46
CA VAL A 207 -4.30 -12.10 -8.25
C VAL A 207 -5.47 -11.36 -7.59
N GLN A 208 -5.21 -10.62 -6.52
CA GLN A 208 -6.23 -9.88 -5.76
C GLN A 208 -6.91 -8.78 -6.58
N ASN A 209 -6.16 -8.05 -7.41
CA ASN A 209 -6.75 -7.01 -8.28
C ASN A 209 -7.47 -7.58 -9.50
N SER A 210 -7.14 -8.81 -9.89
CA SER A 210 -7.72 -9.45 -11.07
C SER A 210 -9.02 -10.17 -10.75
N ILE A 211 -9.24 -10.60 -9.50
CA ILE A 211 -10.45 -11.33 -9.09
C ILE A 211 -11.37 -10.37 -8.33
N ASP A 212 -12.68 -10.50 -8.54
CA ASP A 212 -13.65 -9.69 -7.81
C ASP A 212 -13.55 -9.94 -6.29
N VAL A 213 -13.61 -8.87 -5.49
CA VAL A 213 -13.63 -8.92 -4.02
C VAL A 213 -14.86 -9.70 -3.51
N ALA A 214 -15.94 -9.74 -4.29
CA ALA A 214 -17.13 -10.54 -3.99
C ALA A 214 -17.01 -12.01 -4.41
N ASP A 215 -15.94 -12.40 -5.11
CA ASP A 215 -15.71 -13.81 -5.44
C ASP A 215 -15.43 -14.62 -4.17
N LYS A 216 -16.08 -15.78 -4.04
CA LYS A 216 -15.88 -16.64 -2.86
C LYS A 216 -14.45 -17.15 -2.75
N LEU A 217 -13.71 -17.25 -3.86
CA LEU A 217 -12.33 -17.71 -3.88
C LEU A 217 -11.30 -16.60 -3.67
N SER A 218 -11.70 -15.32 -3.69
CA SER A 218 -10.80 -14.21 -3.31
C SER A 218 -10.71 -14.01 -1.80
N LEU A 219 -11.63 -14.64 -1.05
CA LEU A 219 -11.72 -14.55 0.40
C LEU A 219 -11.08 -15.79 1.04
N ASP A 220 -10.05 -15.58 1.85
CA ASP A 220 -9.50 -16.65 2.68
C ASP A 220 -10.57 -17.11 3.68
N TYR A 221 -11.07 -18.32 3.48
CA TYR A 221 -11.97 -19.00 4.42
C TYR A 221 -11.20 -19.46 5.69
N ASP A 222 -9.93 -19.81 5.53
CA ASP A 222 -9.05 -20.28 6.60
C ASP A 222 -7.86 -19.33 6.72
N TRP A 223 -7.80 -18.54 7.79
CA TRP A 223 -6.54 -17.90 8.15
C TRP A 223 -5.68 -18.97 8.84
N ARG A 224 -4.58 -19.34 8.20
CA ARG A 224 -3.48 -20.04 8.88
C ARG A 224 -2.47 -18.98 9.24
N LEU A 225 -2.17 -18.83 10.53
CA LEU A 225 -0.93 -18.16 10.86
C LEU A 225 0.21 -19.03 10.32
N ASN A 226 1.07 -18.38 9.55
CA ASN A 226 2.36 -18.91 9.16
C ASN A 226 3.01 -19.63 10.35
N SER A 227 3.46 -20.88 10.14
CA SER A 227 4.09 -21.64 11.23
C SER A 227 5.38 -20.93 11.63
N LEU A 228 5.45 -20.48 12.89
CA LEU A 228 6.61 -19.78 13.43
C LEU A 228 7.88 -20.62 13.25
N ASP A 229 7.78 -21.93 13.51
CA ASP A 229 8.88 -22.88 13.37
C ASP A 229 9.38 -23.00 11.93
N GLY A 230 8.48 -23.05 10.93
CA GLY A 230 8.87 -23.22 9.53
C GLY A 230 9.46 -21.95 8.91
N LEU A 231 8.93 -20.78 9.27
CA LEU A 231 9.27 -19.51 8.62
C LEU A 231 10.36 -18.71 9.31
N TYR A 232 10.49 -18.76 10.64
CA TYR A 232 11.47 -17.93 11.33
C TYR A 232 12.72 -18.69 11.77
N THR A 233 12.59 -19.98 12.14
CA THR A 233 13.76 -20.75 12.62
C THR A 233 14.64 -21.28 11.49
N GLY A 234 14.09 -21.47 10.28
CA GLY A 234 14.85 -21.75 9.07
C GLY A 234 15.58 -20.50 8.55
N TYR A 235 14.85 -19.38 8.50
CA TYR A 235 15.31 -18.09 8.00
C TYR A 235 16.48 -17.49 8.78
N SER A 236 16.46 -17.62 10.11
CA SER A 236 17.57 -17.16 10.95
C SER A 236 18.86 -17.92 10.67
N LYS A 237 18.77 -19.22 10.35
CA LYS A 237 19.94 -20.06 10.03
C LYS A 237 20.54 -19.73 8.67
N THR A 238 19.71 -19.46 7.66
CA THR A 238 20.19 -19.19 6.29
C THR A 238 20.81 -17.80 6.14
N ARG A 239 20.31 -16.79 6.84
CA ARG A 239 20.91 -15.43 6.87
C ARG A 239 22.14 -15.30 7.77
N GLY A 240 22.59 -16.39 8.39
CA GLY A 240 23.72 -16.36 9.33
C GLY A 240 23.44 -15.46 10.55
N TRP A 241 22.17 -15.38 10.96
CA TRP A 241 21.77 -14.60 12.12
C TRP A 241 21.93 -15.41 13.42
N PRO A 242 22.35 -14.76 14.53
CA PRO A 242 22.63 -13.33 14.65
C PRO A 242 23.93 -12.90 13.96
N SER A 243 23.90 -11.70 13.35
CA SER A 243 24.99 -11.12 12.54
C SER A 243 26.28 -10.82 13.33
N ARG A 244 26.20 -10.88 14.68
CA ARG A 244 27.33 -10.64 15.60
C ARG A 244 27.33 -11.66 16.72
N ARG A 245 28.54 -12.07 17.16
CA ARG A 245 28.71 -12.80 18.43
C ARG A 245 28.19 -11.92 19.57
N SER A 246 27.26 -12.50 20.35
CA SER A 246 26.62 -11.96 21.56
C SER A 246 27.30 -10.70 22.13
N LEU A 247 26.63 -9.57 21.96
CA LEU A 247 26.98 -8.33 22.64
C LEU A 247 26.43 -8.40 24.07
N SER A 248 27.34 -8.38 25.03
CA SER A 248 27.16 -8.28 26.48
C SER A 248 25.73 -8.01 26.99
N ALA A 249 25.23 -8.96 27.79
CA ALA A 249 24.14 -8.80 28.78
C ALA A 249 22.92 -7.99 28.31
N SER A 250 22.08 -8.60 27.47
CA SER A 250 20.67 -8.18 27.37
C SER A 250 20.07 -8.09 28.77
N SER A 251 19.40 -6.96 29.07
CA SER A 251 18.84 -6.71 30.40
C SER A 251 17.88 -7.85 30.78
N THR A 252 17.82 -8.21 32.06
CA THR A 252 16.89 -9.25 32.54
C THR A 252 15.46 -8.99 32.06
N THR A 253 15.05 -7.71 31.99
CA THR A 253 13.76 -7.28 31.45
C THR A 253 13.59 -7.65 29.97
N SER A 254 14.58 -7.39 29.12
CA SER A 254 14.52 -7.72 27.68
C SER A 254 14.45 -9.23 27.44
N LYS A 255 15.19 -10.03 28.22
CA LYS A 255 15.12 -11.49 28.16
C LYS A 255 13.73 -12.00 28.53
N HIS A 256 13.12 -11.45 29.58
CA HIS A 256 11.74 -11.80 29.95
C HIS A 256 10.73 -11.44 28.86
N ILE A 257 10.86 -10.26 28.24
CA ILE A 257 10.00 -9.84 27.12
C ILE A 257 10.13 -10.84 25.96
N PHE A 258 11.35 -11.21 25.57
CA PHE A 258 11.60 -12.20 24.51
C PHE A 258 10.97 -13.56 24.84
N VAL A 259 11.20 -14.10 26.04
CA VAL A 259 10.67 -15.41 26.45
C VAL A 259 9.13 -15.42 26.44
N SER A 260 8.49 -14.40 27.04
CA SER A 260 7.03 -14.32 27.05
C SER A 260 6.47 -14.10 25.63
N TYR A 261 7.12 -13.27 24.80
CA TYR A 261 6.72 -13.08 23.40
C TYR A 261 6.81 -14.39 22.60
N MET A 262 7.90 -15.15 22.73
CA MET A 262 8.07 -16.43 22.06
C MET A 262 7.03 -17.45 22.53
N ALA A 263 6.75 -17.52 23.83
CA ALA A 263 5.71 -18.40 24.37
C ALA A 263 4.33 -18.07 23.79
N ILE A 264 3.97 -16.78 23.73
CA ILE A 264 2.71 -16.33 23.13
C ILE A 264 2.68 -16.64 21.63
N SER A 265 3.75 -16.32 20.90
CA SER A 265 3.83 -16.50 19.45
C SER A 265 3.74 -17.98 19.06
N LEU A 266 4.46 -18.86 19.76
CA LEU A 266 4.37 -20.31 19.57
C LEU A 266 2.97 -20.83 19.90
N TRP A 267 2.35 -20.35 20.98
CA TRP A 267 0.99 -20.76 21.34
C TRP A 267 -0.01 -20.40 20.23
N ILE A 268 -0.03 -19.15 19.76
CA ILE A 268 -0.99 -18.70 18.72
C ILE A 268 -0.74 -19.41 17.38
N THR A 269 0.52 -19.66 17.02
CA THR A 269 0.87 -20.33 15.75
C THR A 269 0.77 -21.85 15.79
N SER A 270 0.53 -22.46 16.97
CA SER A 270 0.39 -23.92 17.10
C SER A 270 -0.94 -24.47 16.59
N PHE A 271 -1.94 -23.61 16.38
CA PHE A 271 -3.29 -24.03 16.00
C PHE A 271 -3.41 -24.30 14.49
N LYS A 272 -3.92 -25.48 14.14
CA LYS A 272 -4.16 -25.87 12.74
C LYS A 272 -5.40 -25.21 12.14
N SER A 273 -6.34 -24.78 12.98
CA SER A 273 -7.55 -24.10 12.56
C SER A 273 -8.04 -23.07 13.60
N PRO A 274 -8.83 -22.07 13.18
CA PRO A 274 -9.44 -21.11 14.10
C PRO A 274 -10.43 -21.75 15.08
N GLU A 275 -11.03 -22.89 14.70
CA GLU A 275 -11.90 -23.67 15.56
C GLU A 275 -11.14 -24.32 16.71
N ASP A 276 -9.95 -24.85 16.43
CA ASP A 276 -9.10 -25.47 17.45
C ASP A 276 -8.62 -24.43 18.46
N MET A 277 -8.24 -23.25 17.97
CA MET A 277 -7.94 -22.10 18.84
C MET A 277 -9.16 -21.70 19.67
N GLY A 278 -10.35 -21.60 19.08
CA GLY A 278 -11.59 -21.27 19.79
C GLY A 278 -11.94 -22.29 20.87
N LYS A 279 -11.77 -23.59 20.59
CA LYS A 279 -11.96 -24.67 21.58
C LYS A 279 -10.93 -24.57 22.70
N GLU A 280 -9.67 -24.32 22.37
CA GLU A 280 -8.60 -24.20 23.37
C GLU A 280 -8.78 -22.95 24.24
N LEU A 281 -9.21 -21.84 23.65
CA LEU A 281 -9.64 -20.65 24.41
C LEU A 281 -10.78 -21.05 25.37
N ALA A 282 -11.82 -21.72 24.89
CA ALA A 282 -12.93 -22.16 25.74
C ALA A 282 -12.50 -23.14 26.84
N THR A 283 -11.56 -24.07 26.59
CA THR A 283 -11.06 -25.01 27.60
C THR A 283 -10.20 -24.30 28.64
N LEU A 284 -9.24 -23.46 28.21
CA LEU A 284 -8.39 -22.65 29.08
C LEU A 284 -9.22 -21.73 29.99
N PHE A 285 -10.33 -21.20 29.47
CA PHE A 285 -11.14 -20.22 30.21
C PHE A 285 -12.21 -20.85 31.11
N ASN A 286 -12.62 -22.10 30.82
CA ASN A 286 -13.56 -22.84 31.66
C ASN A 286 -12.87 -23.80 32.65
N ARG A 287 -11.58 -24.13 32.48
CA ARG A 287 -10.80 -24.94 33.42
C ARG A 287 -9.65 -24.12 34.04
N GLN A 288 -9.76 -23.79 35.32
CA GLN A 288 -8.65 -23.25 36.13
C GLN A 288 -7.57 -24.32 36.39
N ARG A 289 -6.88 -24.87 35.39
CA ARG A 289 -5.82 -25.87 35.63
C ARG A 289 -4.56 -25.69 34.78
N ASN A 290 -3.46 -25.39 35.47
CA ASN A 290 -2.08 -25.92 35.34
C ASN A 290 -1.49 -26.17 33.94
N GLY A 291 -1.79 -25.32 32.97
CA GLY A 291 -0.84 -24.97 31.92
C GLY A 291 -0.29 -23.58 32.23
N THR A 292 0.89 -23.20 31.70
CA THR A 292 1.33 -21.81 31.68
C THR A 292 0.20 -20.97 31.08
N ASN A 293 -0.55 -20.27 31.93
CA ASN A 293 -1.74 -19.55 31.51
C ASN A 293 -1.27 -18.45 30.55
N ILE A 294 -1.72 -18.49 29.30
CA ILE A 294 -1.36 -17.51 28.27
C ILE A 294 -1.63 -16.07 28.75
N LEU A 295 -2.64 -15.88 29.62
CA LEU A 295 -2.89 -14.61 30.28
C LEU A 295 -1.78 -14.18 31.24
N ASP A 296 -1.18 -15.12 31.98
CA ASP A 296 -0.10 -14.81 32.90
C ASP A 296 1.15 -14.41 32.11
N GLU A 297 1.42 -15.07 30.97
CA GLU A 297 2.48 -14.66 30.05
C GLU A 297 2.21 -13.29 29.42
N LEU A 298 0.99 -13.03 28.96
CA LEU A 298 0.59 -11.71 28.45
C LEU A 298 0.71 -10.63 29.53
N SER A 299 0.26 -10.91 30.76
CA SER A 299 0.38 -9.98 31.89
C SER A 299 1.85 -9.70 32.23
N ARG A 300 2.69 -10.74 32.24
CA ARG A 300 4.14 -10.61 32.48
C ARG A 300 4.83 -9.80 31.38
N LEU A 301 4.44 -10.04 30.12
CA LEU A 301 4.93 -9.30 28.96
C LEU A 301 4.60 -7.81 29.08
N VAL A 302 3.33 -7.47 29.30
CA VAL A 302 2.87 -6.07 29.42
C VAL A 302 3.56 -5.35 30.58
N LYS A 303 3.68 -6.00 31.75
CA LYS A 303 4.43 -5.43 32.88
C LYS A 303 5.89 -5.15 32.53
N SER A 304 6.53 -6.07 31.81
CA SER A 304 7.93 -5.92 31.41
C SER A 304 8.11 -4.81 30.37
N LEU A 305 7.17 -4.67 29.44
CA LEU A 305 7.13 -3.58 28.46
C LEU A 305 6.90 -2.22 29.13
N ALA A 306 6.03 -2.15 30.14
CA ALA A 306 5.83 -0.94 30.92
C ALA A 306 7.11 -0.47 31.63
N ILE A 307 7.91 -1.40 32.17
CA ILE A 307 9.21 -1.11 32.77
C ILE A 307 10.20 -0.59 31.69
N LEU A 308 10.20 -1.20 30.50
CA LEU A 308 11.06 -0.80 29.40
C LEU A 308 10.71 0.58 28.85
N GLY A 309 9.43 0.87 28.61
CA GLY A 309 8.94 2.16 28.10
C GLY A 309 9.32 3.33 29.01
N ARG A 310 9.19 3.16 30.34
CA ARG A 310 9.61 4.17 31.33
C ARG A 310 11.11 4.45 31.29
N ARG A 311 11.96 3.48 30.92
CA ARG A 311 13.42 3.64 30.80
C ARG A 311 13.80 4.33 29.49
N ASN A 312 13.11 4.02 28.39
CA ASN A 312 13.43 4.54 27.05
C ASN A 312 13.02 6.01 26.85
N HIS A 313 12.02 6.53 27.58
CA HIS A 313 11.67 7.96 27.56
C HIS A 313 12.83 8.92 27.96
N LYS A 314 13.92 8.42 28.54
CA LYS A 314 15.08 9.22 28.93
C LYS A 314 16.20 9.29 27.88
N LYS A 315 16.14 8.51 26.81
CA LYS A 315 17.18 8.47 25.78
C LYS A 315 16.56 8.20 24.41
N THR A 316 16.26 9.26 23.66
CA THR A 316 16.10 9.14 22.20
C THR A 316 17.49 8.96 21.59
N PRO A 317 17.82 7.81 20.98
CA PRO A 317 19.02 7.73 20.16
C PRO A 317 18.78 8.59 18.92
N LYS A 318 19.68 9.54 18.63
CA LYS A 318 19.79 10.13 17.29
C LYS A 318 20.43 9.07 16.40
N SER A 319 19.65 8.24 15.71
CA SER A 319 20.21 7.36 14.68
C SER A 319 20.41 8.18 13.40
N ASN A 320 21.67 8.49 13.11
CA ASN A 320 22.13 9.01 11.82
C ASN A 320 22.34 7.90 10.78
N ASP A 321 21.93 6.68 11.07
CA ASP A 321 22.06 5.57 10.13
C ASP A 321 20.91 5.65 9.13
N LYS A 322 21.27 5.81 7.84
CA LYS A 322 20.34 5.59 6.74
C LYS A 322 19.66 4.23 6.99
N PRO A 323 18.32 4.13 6.90
CA PRO A 323 17.66 2.85 7.04
C PRO A 323 18.26 1.90 6.00
N ALA A 324 18.81 0.78 6.45
CA ALA A 324 19.27 -0.26 5.55
C ALA A 324 18.08 -0.68 4.68
N GLU A 325 18.32 -0.82 3.38
CA GLU A 325 17.36 -1.38 2.43
C GLU A 325 16.88 -2.75 2.98
N TYR A 326 15.58 -2.83 3.26
CA TYR A 326 14.84 -4.04 3.61
C TYR A 326 15.15 -4.71 4.98
N GLU A 327 14.62 -4.14 6.08
CA GLU A 327 14.40 -4.87 7.35
C GLU A 327 12.94 -5.34 7.44
N CYS A 328 12.55 -6.41 6.73
CA CYS A 328 11.16 -6.85 6.72
C CYS A 328 10.76 -7.76 7.91
N ASP A 329 11.72 -8.29 8.69
CA ASP A 329 11.44 -9.32 9.70
C ASP A 329 11.96 -9.03 11.12
N TRP A 330 11.18 -9.43 12.11
CA TRP A 330 11.64 -9.56 13.50
C TRP A 330 12.76 -10.59 13.58
N ILE A 331 13.90 -10.21 14.18
CA ILE A 331 15.00 -11.14 14.38
C ILE A 331 14.76 -11.83 15.72
N LEU A 332 14.34 -13.10 15.67
CA LEU A 332 13.99 -13.89 16.85
C LEU A 332 15.23 -14.48 17.56
N ASP A 333 16.23 -13.64 17.80
CA ASP A 333 17.36 -13.89 18.68
C ASP A 333 17.23 -13.00 19.93
N ALA A 334 17.51 -13.53 21.12
CA ALA A 334 17.23 -12.80 22.36
C ALA A 334 18.01 -11.49 22.49
N ASP A 335 19.24 -11.42 21.97
CA ASP A 335 20.08 -10.23 22.05
C ASP A 335 19.70 -9.21 20.96
N GLU A 336 19.45 -9.66 19.72
CA GLU A 336 18.99 -8.78 18.63
C GLU A 336 17.57 -8.25 18.86
N PHE A 337 16.65 -9.09 19.34
CA PHE A 337 15.30 -8.68 19.72
C PHE A 337 15.35 -7.59 20.79
N ALA A 338 16.27 -7.70 21.76
CA ALA A 338 16.47 -6.66 22.77
C ALA A 338 16.99 -5.35 22.18
N LEU A 339 17.77 -5.38 21.10
CA LEU A 339 18.20 -4.19 20.37
C LEU A 339 17.06 -3.59 19.55
N GLN A 340 16.26 -4.42 18.87
CA GLN A 340 15.08 -3.99 18.11
C GLN A 340 14.09 -3.25 19.03
N LEU A 341 13.83 -3.77 20.24
CA LEU A 341 12.94 -3.12 21.22
C LEU A 341 13.42 -1.76 21.77
N LYS A 342 14.68 -1.37 21.52
CA LYS A 342 15.14 -0.01 21.84
C LYS A 342 14.59 1.01 20.84
N ARG A 343 14.23 0.58 19.63
CA ARG A 343 13.58 1.42 18.61
C ARG A 343 12.11 1.59 18.96
N ARG A 344 11.60 2.82 18.87
CA ARG A 344 10.20 3.14 19.21
C ARG A 344 9.22 2.43 18.27
N ASP A 345 9.54 2.37 16.98
CA ASP A 345 8.67 1.75 15.97
C ASP A 345 8.52 0.24 16.21
N SER A 346 9.60 -0.45 16.55
CA SER A 346 9.56 -1.88 16.91
C SER A 346 8.79 -2.12 18.20
N LEU A 347 8.96 -1.25 19.21
CA LEU A 347 8.18 -1.32 20.45
C LEU A 347 6.68 -1.12 20.17
N ASN A 348 6.32 -0.11 19.38
CA ASN A 348 4.95 0.16 18.97
C ASN A 348 4.37 -1.02 18.18
N SER A 349 5.13 -1.59 17.24
CA SER A 349 4.75 -2.79 16.49
C SER A 349 4.41 -3.96 17.42
N LEU A 350 5.24 -4.23 18.44
CA LEU A 350 4.95 -5.26 19.44
C LEU A 350 3.68 -4.95 20.25
N LEU A 351 3.49 -3.69 20.67
CA LEU A 351 2.28 -3.28 21.40
C LEU A 351 1.03 -3.45 20.52
N PHE A 352 1.10 -3.10 19.23
CA PHE A 352 0.00 -3.32 18.27
C PHE A 352 -0.34 -4.80 18.12
N GLN A 353 0.66 -5.68 18.01
CA GLN A 353 0.43 -7.12 17.97
C GLN A 353 -0.29 -7.62 19.23
N ILE A 354 0.13 -7.18 20.42
CA ILE A 354 -0.54 -7.55 21.68
C ILE A 354 -1.99 -7.06 21.70
N LEU A 355 -2.26 -5.82 21.24
CA LEU A 355 -3.62 -5.29 21.17
C LEU A 355 -4.52 -6.11 20.24
N ILE A 356 -4.01 -6.50 19.07
CA ILE A 356 -4.74 -7.35 18.11
C ILE A 356 -5.06 -8.71 18.75
N ILE A 357 -4.10 -9.33 19.45
CA ILE A 357 -4.30 -10.60 20.15
C ILE A 357 -5.38 -10.47 21.23
N LEU A 358 -5.30 -9.44 22.08
CA LEU A 358 -6.25 -9.20 23.15
C LEU A 358 -7.66 -8.92 22.62
N ASP A 359 -7.78 -8.10 21.57
CA ASP A 359 -9.06 -7.84 20.93
C ASP A 359 -9.64 -9.12 20.35
N TYR A 360 -8.84 -9.88 19.61
CA TYR A 360 -9.25 -11.17 19.03
C TYR A 360 -9.78 -12.13 20.11
N MET A 361 -9.09 -12.26 21.25
CA MET A 361 -9.56 -13.07 22.39
C MET A 361 -10.88 -12.56 22.95
N LEU A 362 -11.05 -11.24 23.13
CA LEU A 362 -12.29 -10.63 23.64
C LEU A 362 -13.50 -10.91 22.72
N GLN A 363 -13.30 -11.14 21.42
CA GLN A 363 -14.40 -11.47 20.51
C GLN A 363 -15.05 -12.82 20.79
N PHE A 364 -14.35 -13.76 21.44
CA PHE A 364 -14.90 -15.06 21.81
C PHE A 364 -15.74 -15.04 23.11
N ASN A 365 -16.08 -13.86 23.62
CA ASN A 365 -17.07 -13.72 24.68
C ASN A 365 -18.49 -13.95 24.14
N LEU A 366 -19.33 -14.70 24.85
CA LEU A 366 -20.71 -15.00 24.44
C LEU A 366 -21.51 -13.73 24.10
N LYS A 367 -21.43 -12.67 24.92
CA LYS A 367 -22.17 -11.41 24.71
C LYS A 367 -21.76 -10.73 23.40
N ASN A 368 -20.46 -10.74 23.08
CA ASN A 368 -19.92 -10.14 21.85
C ASN A 368 -20.32 -10.94 20.61
N ILE A 369 -20.26 -12.27 20.67
CA ILE A 369 -20.70 -13.14 19.59
C ILE A 369 -22.19 -12.95 19.31
N GLU A 370 -23.03 -12.98 20.35
CA GLU A 370 -24.48 -12.80 20.19
C GLU A 370 -24.82 -11.43 19.60
N SER A 371 -24.17 -10.37 20.07
CA SER A 371 -24.33 -9.02 19.52
C SER A 371 -23.97 -8.97 18.03
N THR A 372 -22.83 -9.55 17.66
CA THR A 372 -22.35 -9.60 16.27
C THR A 372 -23.29 -10.41 15.38
N MET A 373 -23.70 -11.60 15.83
CA MET A 373 -24.62 -12.46 15.07
C MET A 373 -26.00 -11.84 14.92
N LYS A 374 -26.53 -11.18 15.95
CA LYS A 374 -27.80 -10.42 15.85
C LYS A 374 -27.72 -9.33 14.79
N LYS A 375 -26.65 -8.52 14.78
CA LYS A 375 -26.43 -7.48 13.76
C LYS A 375 -26.36 -8.07 12.34
N VAL A 376 -25.70 -9.21 12.18
CA VAL A 376 -25.58 -9.88 10.87
C VAL A 376 -26.92 -10.49 10.43
N GLN A 377 -27.64 -11.17 11.33
CA GLN A 377 -28.93 -11.80 11.03
C GLN A 377 -30.03 -10.79 10.69
N LEU A 378 -29.99 -9.58 11.28
CA LEU A 378 -30.90 -8.49 10.91
C LEU A 378 -30.77 -8.10 9.43
N LYS A 379 -29.55 -8.14 8.88
CA LYS A 379 -29.27 -7.80 7.48
C LYS A 379 -29.32 -9.01 6.55
N ASN A 380 -29.06 -10.21 7.06
CA ASN A 380 -29.06 -11.45 6.29
C ASN A 380 -29.57 -12.63 7.14
N SER A 381 -30.88 -12.88 7.05
CA SER A 381 -31.58 -13.90 7.85
C SER A 381 -31.11 -15.34 7.62
N LYS A 382 -30.41 -15.60 6.50
CA LYS A 382 -29.87 -16.93 6.15
C LYS A 382 -28.44 -17.17 6.66
N CYS A 383 -27.81 -16.19 7.31
CA CYS A 383 -26.45 -16.33 7.83
C CYS A 383 -26.43 -17.29 9.03
N LYS A 384 -25.71 -18.42 8.88
CA LYS A 384 -25.46 -19.37 9.97
C LYS A 384 -24.25 -18.94 10.79
N ARG A 385 -24.29 -19.19 12.10
CA ARG A 385 -23.14 -18.97 13.00
C ARG A 385 -21.96 -19.83 12.54
N PRO A 386 -20.78 -19.24 12.29
CA PRO A 386 -19.57 -20.01 12.01
C PRO A 386 -19.20 -20.94 13.17
N SER A 387 -18.68 -22.13 12.84
CA SER A 387 -18.21 -23.14 13.79
C SER A 387 -17.11 -22.64 14.72
N MET A 388 -16.26 -21.70 14.28
CA MET A 388 -15.25 -21.06 15.14
C MET A 388 -15.85 -20.41 16.38
N PHE A 389 -17.08 -19.87 16.29
CA PHE A 389 -17.75 -19.27 17.43
C PHE A 389 -18.33 -20.29 18.40
N ASN A 390 -18.24 -21.60 18.15
CA ASN A 390 -18.70 -22.61 19.11
C ASN A 390 -17.82 -22.68 20.35
N GLY A 391 -16.53 -22.33 20.25
CA GLY A 391 -15.64 -22.16 21.39
C GLY A 391 -15.75 -20.74 21.94
N TYR A 392 -16.49 -20.54 23.03
CA TYR A 392 -16.66 -19.24 23.67
C TYR A 392 -16.54 -19.33 25.19
N PHE A 393 -16.29 -18.19 25.84
CA PHE A 393 -16.29 -18.08 27.30
C PHE A 393 -17.43 -17.19 27.79
N THR A 394 -17.87 -17.44 29.02
CA THR A 394 -18.96 -16.72 29.70
C THR A 394 -18.51 -15.96 30.96
N SER A 395 -17.27 -16.18 31.42
CA SER A 395 -16.75 -15.56 32.65
C SER A 395 -16.58 -14.04 32.52
N ASP A 396 -17.35 -13.28 33.30
CA ASP A 396 -17.26 -11.82 33.36
C ASP A 396 -15.94 -11.36 34.02
N ALA A 397 -15.44 -12.08 35.04
CA ALA A 397 -14.15 -11.75 35.68
C ALA A 397 -12.98 -11.88 34.69
N PHE A 398 -13.02 -12.91 33.84
CA PHE A 398 -12.01 -13.11 32.81
C PHE A 398 -12.08 -12.01 31.73
N ARG A 399 -13.29 -11.65 31.30
CA ARG A 399 -13.52 -10.53 30.39
C ARG A 399 -12.92 -9.24 30.94
N GLN A 400 -13.20 -8.91 32.20
CA GLN A 400 -12.66 -7.71 32.85
C GLN A 400 -11.13 -7.71 32.92
N ASN A 401 -10.50 -8.88 33.15
CA ASN A 401 -9.05 -8.99 33.14
C ASN A 401 -8.45 -8.71 31.75
N LEU A 402 -9.07 -9.21 30.68
CA LEU A 402 -8.65 -8.91 29.31
C LEU A 402 -8.85 -7.44 28.95
N GLU A 403 -9.99 -6.86 29.30
CA GLU A 403 -10.29 -5.43 29.08
C GLU A 403 -9.28 -4.54 29.83
N LYS A 404 -8.95 -4.91 31.08
CA LYS A 404 -7.92 -4.23 31.87
C LYS A 404 -6.56 -4.33 31.20
N LEU A 405 -6.16 -5.51 30.75
CA LEU A 405 -4.87 -5.70 30.10
C LEU A 405 -4.78 -4.92 28.77
N LYS A 406 -5.87 -4.88 27.99
CA LYS A 406 -5.99 -4.05 26.78
C LYS A 406 -5.80 -2.57 27.12
N ALA A 407 -6.45 -2.08 28.19
CA ALA A 407 -6.29 -0.71 28.67
C ALA A 407 -4.86 -0.41 29.13
N ASP A 408 -4.21 -1.33 29.84
CA ASP A 408 -2.83 -1.20 30.30
C ASP A 408 -1.87 -1.06 29.09
N VAL A 409 -2.09 -1.81 28.01
CA VAL A 409 -1.28 -1.72 26.78
C VAL A 409 -1.53 -0.40 26.05
N LEU A 410 -2.78 0.05 25.94
CA LEU A 410 -3.11 1.33 25.31
C LEU A 410 -2.45 2.52 26.03
N GLN A 411 -2.26 2.45 27.35
CA GLN A 411 -1.56 3.48 28.12
C GLN A 411 -0.04 3.53 27.85
N LEU A 412 0.53 2.49 27.26
CA LEU A 412 1.96 2.47 26.86
C LEU A 412 2.19 3.15 25.51
N LEU A 413 1.14 3.32 24.71
CA LEU A 413 1.18 4.05 23.45
C LEU A 413 1.05 5.56 23.69
N ASP A 414 1.45 6.35 22.70
CA ASP A 414 1.10 7.77 22.72
C ASP A 414 -0.36 8.00 22.32
N VAL A 415 -0.83 9.23 22.56
CA VAL A 415 -2.23 9.61 22.34
C VAL A 415 -2.65 9.43 20.86
N HIS A 416 -1.72 9.58 19.93
CA HIS A 416 -2.01 9.43 18.51
C HIS A 416 -2.21 7.96 18.15
N ASP A 417 -1.24 7.11 18.50
CA ASP A 417 -1.27 5.68 18.28
C ASP A 417 -2.45 5.02 19.01
N GLN A 418 -2.78 5.48 20.21
CA GLN A 418 -3.96 5.03 20.96
C GLN A 418 -5.26 5.29 20.19
N ARG A 419 -5.43 6.51 19.66
CA ARG A 419 -6.63 6.87 18.87
C ARG A 419 -6.70 6.05 17.59
N LEU A 420 -5.58 5.87 16.92
CA LEU A 420 -5.48 5.05 15.70
C LEU A 420 -5.90 3.60 15.98
N MET A 421 -5.31 2.98 17.01
CA MET A 421 -5.63 1.59 17.35
C MET A 421 -7.07 1.39 17.79
N ASN A 422 -7.64 2.34 18.56
CA ASN A 422 -9.06 2.27 18.91
C ASN A 422 -9.95 2.34 17.65
N HIS A 423 -9.67 3.26 16.72
CA HIS A 423 -10.42 3.35 15.46
C HIS A 423 -10.28 2.08 14.60
N ILE A 424 -9.08 1.49 14.51
CA ILE A 424 -8.86 0.26 13.76
C ILE A 424 -9.66 -0.90 14.36
N LEU A 425 -9.54 -1.12 15.68
CA LEU A 425 -10.13 -2.28 16.34
C LEU A 425 -11.66 -2.15 16.51
N GLU A 426 -12.15 -0.97 16.88
CA GLU A 426 -13.56 -0.76 17.23
C GLU A 426 -14.43 -0.48 15.99
N ASP A 427 -13.91 0.26 15.01
CA ASP A 427 -14.68 0.64 13.82
C ASP A 427 -14.31 -0.23 12.61
N THR A 428 -13.04 -0.21 12.21
CA THR A 428 -12.62 -0.75 10.90
C THR A 428 -12.71 -2.27 10.85
N GLU A 429 -12.09 -2.96 11.82
CA GLU A 429 -12.12 -4.42 11.89
C GLU A 429 -13.53 -4.95 12.16
N ALA A 430 -14.31 -4.27 13.00
CA ALA A 430 -15.67 -4.67 13.31
C ALA A 430 -16.57 -4.63 12.06
N VAL A 431 -16.46 -3.56 11.25
CA VAL A 431 -17.16 -3.43 9.97
C VAL A 431 -16.68 -4.51 9.00
N TRP A 432 -15.37 -4.70 8.85
CA TRP A 432 -14.79 -5.69 7.94
C TRP A 432 -15.25 -7.12 8.29
N ARG A 433 -15.25 -7.47 9.58
CA ARG A 433 -15.73 -8.77 10.06
C ARG A 433 -17.22 -8.95 9.76
N SER A 434 -18.04 -7.93 9.96
CA SER A 434 -19.46 -7.97 9.62
C SER A 434 -19.68 -8.22 8.13
N MET A 435 -18.91 -7.53 7.27
CA MET A 435 -18.94 -7.75 5.82
C MET A 435 -18.50 -9.17 5.44
N LYS A 436 -17.44 -9.70 6.07
CA LYS A 436 -16.96 -11.06 5.83
C LYS A 436 -17.98 -12.13 6.26
N LEU A 437 -18.65 -11.95 7.40
CA LEU A 437 -19.73 -12.85 7.85
C LEU A 437 -20.93 -12.83 6.89
N GLN A 438 -21.12 -11.73 6.17
CA GLN A 438 -22.10 -11.61 5.08
C GLN A 438 -21.55 -12.12 3.74
N GLN A 439 -20.38 -12.76 3.70
CA GLN A 439 -19.71 -13.20 2.47
C GLN A 439 -19.52 -12.06 1.46
N PHE A 440 -19.31 -10.84 1.94
CA PHE A 440 -19.23 -9.62 1.12
C PHE A 440 -20.43 -9.47 0.16
N SER A 441 -21.59 -10.00 0.52
CA SER A 441 -22.84 -9.79 -0.23
C SER A 441 -23.48 -8.45 0.16
N HIS A 442 -22.83 -7.33 -0.19
CA HIS A 442 -23.40 -6.01 0.03
C HIS A 442 -24.24 -5.57 -1.19
N PRO A 443 -25.49 -5.07 -1.01
CA PRO A 443 -26.29 -4.54 -2.12
C PRO A 443 -25.56 -3.41 -2.88
N ASP A 444 -24.75 -2.62 -2.18
CA ASP A 444 -23.99 -1.51 -2.77
C ASP A 444 -22.75 -1.94 -3.56
N ILE A 445 -22.27 -3.20 -3.45
CA ILE A 445 -21.18 -3.67 -4.33
C ILE A 445 -21.61 -3.64 -5.79
N LYS A 446 -22.88 -3.96 -6.07
CA LYS A 446 -23.45 -3.80 -7.41
C LYS A 446 -23.53 -2.33 -7.83
N GLN A 447 -23.79 -1.41 -6.90
CA GLN A 447 -23.73 0.02 -7.18
C GLN A 447 -22.30 0.50 -7.46
N ILE A 448 -21.31 0.05 -6.70
CA ILE A 448 -19.88 0.34 -6.92
C ILE A 448 -19.41 -0.24 -8.27
N GLN A 449 -19.80 -1.48 -8.59
CA GLN A 449 -19.57 -2.08 -9.91
C GLN A 449 -20.22 -1.25 -11.01
N SER A 450 -21.48 -0.82 -10.84
CA SER A 450 -22.17 0.04 -11.83
C SER A 450 -21.51 1.41 -11.99
N LEU A 451 -20.98 1.99 -10.90
CA LEU A 451 -20.23 3.25 -10.93
C LEU A 451 -18.87 3.07 -11.64
N SER A 452 -18.20 1.93 -11.44
CA SER A 452 -16.97 1.55 -12.15
C SER A 452 -17.23 1.31 -13.65
N GLU A 453 -18.29 0.58 -14.00
CA GLU A 453 -18.73 0.33 -15.37
C GLU A 453 -19.20 1.60 -16.08
N SER A 454 -19.85 2.53 -15.37
CA SER A 454 -20.23 3.84 -15.91
C SER A 454 -19.02 4.69 -16.33
N LYS A 455 -17.85 4.46 -15.70
CA LYS A 455 -16.58 5.08 -16.11
C LYS A 455 -15.90 4.33 -17.26
N LYS A 456 -16.07 3.00 -17.36
CA LYS A 456 -15.60 2.19 -18.50
C LYS A 456 -16.40 2.42 -19.78
N ARG A 457 -17.72 2.62 -19.71
CA ARG A 457 -18.55 2.96 -20.89
C ARG A 457 -18.06 4.23 -21.61
N LYS A 458 -17.48 5.18 -20.86
CA LYS A 458 -16.87 6.36 -21.46
C LYS A 458 -15.60 6.07 -22.28
N TYR A 459 -14.92 4.94 -22.11
CA TYR A 459 -13.72 4.62 -22.89
C TYR A 459 -14.05 3.97 -24.24
N GLU A 460 -15.04 3.07 -24.28
CA GLU A 460 -15.52 2.46 -25.53
C GLU A 460 -16.33 3.46 -26.38
N GLU A 461 -17.15 4.32 -25.75
CA GLU A 461 -17.78 5.47 -26.42
C GLU A 461 -16.73 6.48 -26.90
N TYR A 462 -15.66 6.74 -26.13
CA TYR A 462 -14.56 7.60 -26.56
C TYR A 462 -13.75 7.02 -27.72
N LEU A 463 -13.51 5.70 -27.76
CA LEU A 463 -12.88 5.03 -28.89
C LEU A 463 -13.77 5.06 -30.14
N LYS A 464 -15.09 4.93 -29.99
CA LYS A 464 -16.06 5.12 -31.08
C LYS A 464 -16.09 6.57 -31.57
N ASP A 465 -16.19 7.55 -30.67
CA ASP A 465 -16.15 8.99 -31.00
C ASP A 465 -14.82 9.38 -31.69
N CYS A 466 -13.70 8.81 -31.26
CA CYS A 466 -12.39 9.04 -31.88
C CYS A 466 -12.25 8.41 -33.28
N ASN A 467 -12.94 7.30 -33.53
CA ASN A 467 -12.93 6.63 -34.83
C ASN A 467 -13.97 7.22 -35.81
N GLU A 468 -15.09 7.74 -35.31
CA GLU A 468 -16.16 8.32 -36.12
C GLU A 468 -15.95 9.80 -36.44
N ASN A 469 -15.16 10.54 -35.63
CA ASN A 469 -14.83 11.95 -35.90
C ASN A 469 -13.33 12.25 -35.70
N PRO A 470 -12.52 12.31 -36.78
CA PRO A 470 -11.15 12.76 -36.68
C PRO A 470 -11.12 14.27 -36.39
N PHE A 471 -10.99 14.61 -35.12
CA PHE A 471 -10.66 15.95 -34.59
C PHE A 471 -11.62 17.10 -34.96
N GLU A 472 -12.80 17.15 -34.34
CA GLU A 472 -13.24 18.47 -33.85
C GLU A 472 -12.32 18.86 -32.69
N LYS A 473 -11.31 19.69 -32.98
CA LYS A 473 -10.48 20.31 -31.94
C LYS A 473 -11.40 20.94 -30.89
N LYS A 474 -11.50 20.31 -29.71
CA LYS A 474 -12.15 20.92 -28.54
C LYS A 474 -11.63 22.35 -28.43
N LYS A 475 -12.55 23.33 -28.40
CA LYS A 475 -12.20 24.74 -28.24
C LYS A 475 -11.20 24.85 -27.09
N ALA A 476 -10.10 25.56 -27.32
CA ALA A 476 -9.05 25.73 -26.33
C ALA A 476 -9.69 26.18 -25.00
N TYR A 477 -9.25 25.57 -23.89
CA TYR A 477 -9.72 25.92 -22.56
C TYR A 477 -9.60 27.43 -22.35
N PHE A 478 -10.66 28.07 -21.84
CA PHE A 478 -10.70 29.53 -21.60
C PHE A 478 -9.62 30.01 -20.62
N HIS A 479 -9.03 29.10 -19.85
CA HIS A 479 -7.95 29.35 -18.90
C HIS A 479 -6.65 28.74 -19.44
N GLU A 480 -5.73 29.60 -19.88
CA GLU A 480 -4.42 29.20 -20.46
C GLU A 480 -3.62 28.26 -19.55
N MET A 481 -3.76 28.39 -18.23
CA MET A 481 -3.05 27.56 -17.24
C MET A 481 -3.92 26.42 -16.66
N GLY A 482 -4.98 26.03 -17.36
CA GLY A 482 -5.88 24.92 -16.99
C GLY A 482 -6.85 25.21 -15.83
N VAL A 483 -6.53 26.16 -14.94
CA VAL A 483 -7.36 26.53 -13.78
C VAL A 483 -7.44 28.06 -13.62
N PRO A 484 -8.57 28.62 -13.14
CA PRO A 484 -8.76 30.07 -13.05
C PRO A 484 -7.76 30.74 -12.09
N ARG A 485 -7.42 30.08 -10.97
CA ARG A 485 -6.48 30.60 -9.96
C ARG A 485 -5.07 30.79 -10.53
N LEU A 486 -4.56 29.77 -11.22
CA LEU A 486 -3.23 29.82 -11.84
C LEU A 486 -3.18 30.82 -12.99
N SER A 487 -4.23 30.86 -13.82
CA SER A 487 -4.32 31.84 -14.92
C SER A 487 -4.37 33.28 -14.40
N ARG A 488 -5.01 33.52 -13.24
CA ARG A 488 -5.06 34.85 -12.60
C ARG A 488 -3.71 35.24 -12.02
N ALA A 489 -3.00 34.31 -11.36
CA ALA A 489 -1.66 34.55 -10.85
C ALA A 489 -0.66 34.86 -11.98
N TRP A 490 -0.71 34.10 -13.08
CA TRP A 490 0.16 34.29 -14.25
C TRP A 490 -0.11 35.58 -15.03
N LYS A 491 -1.33 36.12 -14.95
CA LYS A 491 -1.70 37.42 -15.55
C LYS A 491 -1.30 38.62 -14.69
N SER A 492 -0.67 38.40 -13.53
CA SER A 492 -0.15 39.51 -12.72
C SER A 492 0.94 40.23 -13.50
N LYS A 493 0.78 41.55 -13.68
CA LYS A 493 1.74 42.34 -14.46
C LYS A 493 3.04 42.50 -13.67
N THR A 494 4.04 41.70 -14.01
CA THR A 494 5.39 41.78 -13.43
C THR A 494 6.30 42.49 -14.41
N GLY A 495 6.60 43.76 -14.14
CA GLY A 495 7.52 44.55 -14.95
C GLY A 495 8.05 45.74 -14.18
N LEU A 496 9.26 46.21 -14.52
CA LEU A 496 9.92 47.35 -13.88
C LEU A 496 9.05 48.63 -13.87
N ALA A 497 8.13 48.77 -14.83
CA ALA A 497 7.18 49.88 -14.88
C ALA A 497 6.13 49.84 -13.75
N HIS A 498 5.78 48.66 -13.23
CA HIS A 498 4.81 48.48 -12.15
C HIS A 498 5.44 48.53 -10.74
N ILE A 499 6.76 48.54 -10.65
CA ILE A 499 7.52 48.70 -9.39
C ILE A 499 7.79 50.20 -9.12
N LYS A 500 7.67 51.06 -10.14
CA LYS A 500 7.78 52.52 -10.01
C LYS A 500 6.48 53.14 -9.49
N GLU A 501 5.96 52.67 -8.37
CA GLU A 501 5.14 53.54 -7.54
C GLU A 501 6.12 54.51 -6.87
N GLY A 502 6.11 55.76 -7.33
CA GLY A 502 6.94 56.81 -6.75
C GLY A 502 6.69 56.89 -5.25
N MET A 503 7.75 56.82 -4.46
CA MET A 503 7.66 57.13 -3.04
C MET A 503 7.08 58.54 -2.93
N SER A 504 5.91 58.67 -2.31
CA SER A 504 5.23 59.95 -2.06
C SER A 504 6.20 60.96 -1.45
N ASP A 505 6.04 62.26 -1.78
CA ASP A 505 6.97 63.31 -1.34
C ASP A 505 7.07 63.30 0.20
N GLU A 506 8.28 63.03 0.68
CA GLU A 506 8.59 62.81 2.09
C GLU A 506 8.29 64.07 2.93
N LYS A 507 8.26 65.28 2.32
CA LYS A 507 7.84 66.53 3.00
C LYS A 507 6.36 66.52 3.36
N GLU A 508 5.54 66.21 2.36
CA GLU A 508 4.08 66.25 2.45
C GLU A 508 3.57 65.17 3.41
N LEU A 509 4.20 63.99 3.38
CA LEU A 509 3.94 62.92 4.35
C LEU A 509 4.33 63.29 5.78
N LEU A 510 5.44 64.00 5.98
CA LEU A 510 5.89 64.39 7.32
C LEU A 510 4.98 65.47 7.92
N GLU A 511 4.47 66.40 7.11
CA GLU A 511 3.45 67.38 7.52
C GLU A 511 2.12 66.68 7.86
N SER A 512 1.67 65.73 7.01
CA SER A 512 0.49 64.91 7.29
C SER A 512 0.59 64.17 8.63
N TYR A 513 1.75 63.54 8.92
CA TYR A 513 1.95 62.86 10.20
C TYR A 513 2.03 63.82 11.40
N LYS A 514 2.47 65.07 11.21
CA LYS A 514 2.47 66.09 12.29
C LYS A 514 1.05 66.52 12.62
N ASP A 515 0.22 66.72 11.62
CA ASP A 515 -1.20 67.07 11.80
C ASP A 515 -1.96 65.89 12.44
N GLU A 516 -1.72 64.66 11.98
CA GLU A 516 -2.28 63.45 12.59
C GLU A 516 -1.83 63.27 14.05
N LEU A 517 -0.55 63.54 14.35
CA LEU A 517 -0.03 63.46 15.71
C LEU A 517 -0.67 64.52 16.63
N TYR A 518 -0.83 65.75 16.13
CA TYR A 518 -1.50 66.82 16.87
C TYR A 518 -2.95 66.46 17.20
N MET A 519 -3.69 65.89 16.24
CA MET A 519 -5.06 65.42 16.46
C MET A 519 -5.11 64.24 17.45
N ALA A 520 -4.17 63.29 17.35
CA ALA A 520 -4.07 62.17 18.28
C ALA A 520 -3.71 62.63 19.70
N GLU A 521 -2.88 63.66 19.86
CA GLU A 521 -2.58 64.26 21.15
C GLU A 521 -3.80 64.91 21.80
N GLY A 522 -4.61 65.63 21.01
CA GLY A 522 -5.87 66.18 21.47
C GLY A 522 -6.84 65.11 21.99
N LYS A 523 -6.97 63.98 21.26
CA LYS A 523 -7.81 62.85 21.67
C LYS A 523 -7.34 62.17 22.95
N VAL A 524 -6.03 61.96 23.09
CA VAL A 524 -5.45 61.38 24.32
C VAL A 524 -5.69 62.30 25.51
N GLU A 525 -5.58 63.62 25.34
CA GLU A 525 -5.79 64.58 26.43
C GLU A 525 -7.28 64.67 26.82
N GLU A 526 -8.19 64.67 25.84
CA GLU A 526 -9.63 64.61 26.07
C GLU A 526 -10.01 63.34 26.85
N LYS A 527 -9.49 62.18 26.44
CA LYS A 527 -9.70 60.90 27.12
C LYS A 527 -9.05 60.86 28.51
N ARG A 528 -7.90 61.51 28.73
CA ARG A 528 -7.29 61.66 30.07
C ARG A 528 -8.19 62.44 31.02
N GLN A 529 -8.79 63.53 30.55
CA GLN A 529 -9.74 64.32 31.34
C GLN A 529 -11.04 63.55 31.61
N GLU A 530 -11.48 62.72 30.68
CA GLU A 530 -12.63 61.81 30.85
C GLU A 530 -12.34 60.72 31.90
N VAL A 531 -11.14 60.14 31.89
CA VAL A 531 -10.67 59.22 32.95
C VAL A 531 -10.67 59.91 34.32
N GLN A 532 -10.14 61.13 34.44
CA GLN A 532 -10.13 61.86 35.71
C GLN A 532 -11.53 62.21 36.23
N LYS A 533 -12.50 62.48 35.33
CA LYS A 533 -13.90 62.74 35.71
C LYS A 533 -14.68 61.46 36.06
N SER A 534 -14.21 60.31 35.56
CA SER A 534 -14.85 59.00 35.77
C SER A 534 -14.26 58.19 36.93
N GLU A 535 -13.25 58.72 37.65
CA GLU A 535 -12.66 58.06 38.82
C GLU A 535 -13.72 57.83 39.92
N GLY A 536 -14.08 56.56 40.14
CA GLY A 536 -15.09 56.14 41.13
C GLY A 536 -16.42 55.65 40.55
N LEU A 537 -16.61 55.68 39.22
CA LEU A 537 -17.77 55.11 38.53
C LEU A 537 -17.46 53.71 37.96
N GLU A 538 -18.47 52.84 37.83
CA GLU A 538 -18.32 51.45 37.35
C GLU A 538 -17.69 51.35 35.95
N ASN A 539 -17.83 52.39 35.12
CA ASN A 539 -17.28 52.41 33.76
C ASN A 539 -15.79 52.83 33.70
N SER A 540 -15.13 53.08 34.84
CA SER A 540 -13.74 53.60 34.85
C SER A 540 -12.70 52.64 34.26
N ALA A 541 -12.99 51.33 34.19
CA ALA A 541 -12.09 50.35 33.58
C ALA A 541 -12.10 50.40 32.05
N GLU A 542 -13.28 50.57 31.43
CA GLU A 542 -13.47 50.62 29.98
C GLU A 542 -12.87 51.92 29.40
N VAL A 543 -13.07 53.06 30.07
CA VAL A 543 -12.49 54.34 29.66
C VAL A 543 -10.95 54.34 29.78
N LYS A 544 -10.39 53.58 30.74
CA LYS A 544 -8.92 53.39 30.84
C LYS A 544 -8.37 52.52 29.71
N GLU A 545 -9.08 51.48 29.28
CA GLU A 545 -8.67 50.65 28.16
C GLU A 545 -8.73 51.43 26.82
N GLU A 546 -9.75 52.25 26.62
CA GLU A 546 -9.82 53.16 25.46
C GLU A 546 -8.67 54.17 25.45
N LEU A 547 -8.32 54.74 26.62
CA LEU A 547 -7.16 55.64 26.74
C LEU A 547 -5.85 54.92 26.36
N GLU A 548 -5.67 53.66 26.77
CA GLU A 548 -4.51 52.87 26.36
C GLU A 548 -4.48 52.61 24.84
N GLY A 549 -5.64 52.40 24.22
CA GLY A 549 -5.78 52.29 22.76
C GLY A 549 -5.32 53.55 22.03
N GLU A 550 -5.83 54.71 22.44
CA GLU A 550 -5.46 56.02 21.84
C GLU A 550 -3.98 56.35 22.06
N ILE A 551 -3.41 55.98 23.21
CA ILE A 551 -1.96 56.11 23.47
C ILE A 551 -1.15 55.23 22.52
N ARG A 552 -1.58 54.01 22.21
CA ARG A 552 -0.90 53.13 21.24
C ARG A 552 -0.95 53.71 19.84
N ASP A 553 -2.09 54.23 19.41
CA ASP A 553 -2.24 54.83 18.09
C ASP A 553 -1.40 56.10 17.93
N LYS A 554 -1.38 56.97 18.95
CA LYS A 554 -0.43 58.10 19.01
C LYS A 554 1.01 57.64 18.88
N ASN A 555 1.42 56.64 19.64
CA ASN A 555 2.80 56.13 19.62
C ASN A 555 3.17 55.52 18.27
N LEU A 556 2.23 54.88 17.58
CA LEU A 556 2.45 54.34 16.24
C LEU A 556 2.64 55.44 15.19
N ILE A 557 1.82 56.50 15.24
CA ILE A 557 1.95 57.67 14.36
C ILE A 557 3.29 58.37 14.61
N ASN A 558 3.65 58.57 15.88
CA ASN A 558 4.93 59.15 16.26
C ASN A 558 6.11 58.29 15.76
N TRP A 559 6.03 56.97 15.88
CA TRP A 559 7.05 56.06 15.37
C TRP A 559 7.19 56.14 13.84
N LYS A 560 6.08 56.23 13.10
CA LYS A 560 6.10 56.43 11.64
C LYS A 560 6.75 57.77 11.28
N MET A 561 6.41 58.85 11.99
CA MET A 561 7.03 60.16 11.82
C MET A 561 8.53 60.12 12.08
N LEU A 562 8.98 59.51 13.18
CA LEU A 562 10.40 59.38 13.54
C LEU A 562 11.19 58.54 12.53
N ARG A 563 10.57 57.51 11.94
CA ARG A 563 11.17 56.70 10.88
C ARG A 563 11.42 57.51 9.61
N LEU A 564 10.51 58.42 9.27
CA LEU A 564 10.64 59.33 8.13
C LEU A 564 11.57 60.51 8.45
N SER A 565 11.54 61.10 9.64
CA SER A 565 12.40 62.24 10.01
C SER A 565 13.88 61.85 10.15
N ARG A 566 14.17 60.58 10.41
CA ARG A 566 15.53 60.03 10.53
C ARG A 566 16.36 60.23 9.26
N SER A 567 15.78 60.15 8.07
CA SER A 567 16.48 60.34 6.80
C SER A 567 16.98 61.79 6.61
N ARG A 568 16.38 62.75 7.32
CA ARG A 568 16.70 64.20 7.27
C ARG A 568 17.62 64.69 8.36
N GLY A 569 18.11 63.81 9.22
CA GLY A 569 18.94 64.21 10.35
C GLY A 569 18.13 64.78 11.52
N GLY A 570 16.86 64.41 11.72
CA GLY A 570 16.09 64.81 12.91
C GLY A 570 16.77 64.48 14.26
N TRP A 571 17.74 63.56 14.25
CA TRP A 571 18.61 63.21 15.37
C TRP A 571 19.48 64.38 15.85
N THR A 572 19.81 65.35 15.00
CA THR A 572 20.59 66.54 15.41
C THR A 572 19.72 67.65 15.99
N ALA A 573 18.42 67.68 15.67
CA ALA A 573 17.47 68.67 16.20
C ALA A 573 17.02 68.31 17.64
N GLU A 574 16.77 67.03 17.93
CA GLU A 574 16.41 66.56 19.29
C GLU A 574 17.57 66.67 20.29
N LEU A 575 18.82 66.74 19.81
CA LEU A 575 20.02 66.98 20.63
C LEU A 575 20.24 68.45 21.00
N GLN A 576 19.54 69.40 20.37
CA GLN A 576 19.69 70.84 20.66
C GLN A 576 18.60 71.40 21.60
N THR A 577 17.57 70.62 21.92
CA THR A 577 16.45 71.03 22.79
C THR A 577 16.39 70.30 24.14
N ASN A 578 17.48 69.65 24.56
CA ASN A 578 17.67 69.12 25.92
C ASN A 578 18.77 69.87 26.66
#